data_AF-A0A354C7N3-F1
#
_entry.id   AF-A0A354C7N3-F1
#
_cell.length_a   1.000
_cell.length_b   1.000
_cell.length_c   1.000
_cell.angle_alpha   90.00
_cell.angle_beta   90.00
_cell.angle_gamma   90.00
#
_symmetry.space_group_name_H-M   'P 1'
#
loop_
_entity.id
_entity.type
_entity.pdbx_description
1 polymer ?
#
loop_
_entity_poly.entity_id
_entity_poly.type
_entity_poly.pdbx_seq_one_letter_code
_entity_poly.pdbx_strand_id
1 'polypeptide(L)'
;MAGQGPFNKVVADAEPEKMTMDIVFQFAKEPTVSYTIVKENLNNAMFSLLERQFELERRGMILAGSTMDAREGITAFLEKRRSNFIGR
;
A
#
# COMPACT_ATOMS: atom_id res chain seq x y z
N MET A 1 -7.57 17.50 10.91
CA MET A 1 -6.31 16.94 10.38
C MET A 1 -5.62 16.23 11.53
N ALA A 2 -5.49 14.91 11.50
CA ALA A 2 -4.54 14.25 12.38
C ALA A 2 -3.14 14.51 11.78
N GLY A 3 -2.45 15.53 12.33
CA GLY A 3 -1.04 15.80 12.04
C GLY A 3 -0.14 14.76 12.71
N GLN A 4 1.17 14.86 12.44
CA GLN A 4 2.29 14.02 12.90
C GLN A 4 2.15 13.50 14.34
N GLY A 5 1.37 12.43 14.53
CA GLY A 5 0.99 11.90 15.83
C GLY A 5 0.72 10.40 15.75
N PRO A 6 0.47 9.73 16.89
CA PRO A 6 0.40 8.27 16.96
C PRO A 6 -0.83 7.66 16.24
N PHE A 7 -1.77 8.48 15.79
CA PHE A 7 -3.01 8.04 15.16
C PHE A 7 -3.13 8.55 13.73
N ASN A 8 -3.50 7.67 12.80
CA ASN A 8 -3.72 8.04 11.39
C ASN A 8 -5.00 8.85 11.18
N LYS A 9 -6.06 8.58 11.95
CA LYS A 9 -7.34 9.29 11.90
C LYS A 9 -7.97 9.38 13.29
N VAL A 10 -8.65 10.49 13.55
CA VAL A 10 -9.48 10.73 14.74
C VAL A 10 -10.88 11.05 14.25
N VAL A 11 -11.89 10.38 14.80
CA VAL A 11 -13.31 10.50 14.43
C VAL A 11 -14.17 10.73 15.67
N ALA A 12 -15.43 11.09 15.49
CA ALA A 12 -16.38 11.17 16.59
C ALA A 12 -16.59 9.78 17.22
N ASP A 13 -16.94 9.73 18.50
CA ASP A 13 -17.06 8.50 19.29
C ASP A 13 -18.01 7.44 18.68
N ALA A 14 -19.05 7.88 17.97
CA ALA A 14 -20.03 7.01 17.32
C ALA A 14 -19.59 6.46 15.94
N GLU A 15 -18.45 6.91 15.40
CA GLU A 15 -17.99 6.60 14.03
C GLU A 15 -16.77 5.64 13.87
N PRO A 16 -16.08 5.11 14.91
CA PRO A 16 -14.89 4.28 14.70
C PRO A 16 -15.13 3.03 13.85
N GLU A 17 -16.27 2.36 14.02
CA GLU A 17 -16.59 1.13 13.28
C GLU A 17 -16.77 1.43 11.80
N LYS A 18 -17.57 2.44 11.46
CA LYS A 18 -17.79 2.88 10.08
C LYS A 18 -16.46 3.27 9.42
N MET A 19 -15.66 4.10 10.10
CA MET A 19 -14.35 4.53 9.57
C MET A 19 -13.41 3.34 9.36
N THR A 20 -13.40 2.37 10.27
CA THR A 20 -12.61 1.14 10.14
C THR A 20 -13.04 0.35 8.90
N MET A 21 -14.34 0.12 8.73
CA MET A 21 -14.86 -0.64 7.59
C MET A 21 -14.60 0.06 6.26
N ASP A 22 -14.76 1.38 6.20
CA ASP A 22 -14.44 2.17 5.00
C ASP A 22 -12.97 2.01 4.60
N ILE A 23 -12.06 2.02 5.58
CA ILE A 23 -10.62 1.79 5.34
C ILE A 23 -10.38 0.35 4.87
N VAL A 24 -10.95 -0.66 5.54
CA VAL A 24 -10.78 -2.06 5.16
C VAL A 24 -11.26 -2.31 3.73
N PHE A 25 -12.44 -1.79 3.36
CA PHE A 25 -12.98 -1.93 2.01
C PHE A 25 -12.16 -1.19 0.96
N GLN A 26 -11.49 -0.10 1.33
CA GLN A 26 -10.51 0.54 0.45
C GLN A 26 -9.32 -0.40 0.25
N PHE A 27 -8.63 -0.82 1.33
CA PHE A 27 -7.44 -1.69 1.25
C PHE A 27 -7.71 -3.02 0.52
N ALA A 28 -8.91 -3.59 0.66
CA ALA A 28 -9.28 -4.83 0.00
C ALA A 28 -9.37 -4.72 -1.54
N LYS A 29 -9.46 -3.50 -2.09
CA LYS A 29 -9.53 -3.22 -3.54
C LYS A 29 -8.22 -2.74 -4.14
N GLU A 30 -7.16 -2.74 -3.35
CA GLU A 30 -5.84 -2.20 -3.67
C GLU A 30 -4.84 -3.33 -3.99
N PRO A 31 -3.66 -3.05 -4.56
CA PRO A 31 -2.74 -4.09 -4.99
C PRO A 31 -2.03 -4.73 -3.81
N THR A 32 -2.61 -5.82 -3.30
CA THR A 32 -2.22 -6.44 -2.02
C THR A 32 -0.75 -6.87 -2.00
N VAL A 33 -0.21 -7.40 -3.12
CA VAL A 33 1.22 -7.76 -3.23
C VAL A 33 2.11 -6.54 -3.02
N SER A 34 1.80 -5.41 -3.65
CA SER A 34 2.57 -4.18 -3.48
C SER A 34 2.51 -3.66 -2.04
N TYR A 35 1.35 -3.74 -1.39
CA TYR A 35 1.22 -3.36 0.03
C TYR A 35 2.02 -4.26 0.96
N THR A 36 2.04 -5.58 0.72
CA THR A 36 2.88 -6.50 1.49
C THR A 36 4.35 -6.11 1.38
N ILE A 37 4.84 -5.90 0.15
CA ILE A 37 6.24 -5.52 -0.11
C ILE A 37 6.59 -4.20 0.58
N VAL A 38 5.74 -3.17 0.46
CA VAL A 38 5.99 -1.87 1.10
C VAL A 38 5.98 -2.00 2.62
N LYS A 39 5.05 -2.77 3.19
CA LYS A 39 4.99 -2.99 4.64
C LYS A 39 6.23 -3.70 5.16
N GLU A 40 6.72 -4.71 4.45
CA GLU A 40 7.96 -5.41 4.78
C GLU A 40 9.18 -4.47 4.68
N ASN A 41 9.26 -3.65 3.63
CA ASN A 41 10.35 -2.67 3.48
C ASN A 41 10.35 -1.64 4.61
N LEU A 42 9.17 -1.12 5.01
CA LEU A 42 9.06 -0.18 6.12
C LEU A 42 9.49 -0.79 7.46
N ASN A 43 9.10 -2.06 7.72
CA ASN A 43 9.51 -2.76 8.93
C ASN A 43 11.02 -3.01 8.99
N ASN A 44 11.68 -3.19 7.84
CA ASN A 44 13.13 -3.37 7.76
C ASN A 44 13.90 -2.04 7.87
N ALA A 45 13.36 -0.95 7.33
CA ALA A 45 14.06 0.32 7.18
C ALA A 45 14.49 0.97 8.51
N MET A 46 13.84 0.65 9.63
CA MET A 46 14.11 1.31 10.93
C MET A 46 15.51 1.00 11.49
N PHE A 47 16.07 -0.17 11.20
CA PHE A 47 17.34 -0.63 11.80
C PHE A 47 18.32 -1.23 10.78
N SER A 48 18.00 -1.18 9.49
CA SER A 48 18.86 -1.71 8.42
C SER A 48 19.93 -0.72 7.98
N LEU A 49 21.07 -1.24 7.50
CA LEU A 49 22.00 -0.45 6.69
C LEU A 49 21.34 0.00 5.38
N LEU A 50 21.70 1.19 4.90
CA LEU A 50 21.11 1.81 3.72
C LEU A 50 21.22 0.91 2.48
N GLU A 51 22.38 0.29 2.27
CA GLU A 51 22.63 -0.60 1.13
C GLU A 51 21.72 -1.82 1.17
N ARG A 52 21.48 -2.36 2.37
CA ARG A 52 20.57 -3.48 2.54
C ARG A 52 19.13 -3.07 2.20
N GLN A 53 18.71 -1.88 2.60
CA GLN A 53 17.39 -1.36 2.30
C GLN A 53 17.18 -1.19 0.78
N PHE A 54 18.14 -0.61 0.06
CA PHE A 54 18.08 -0.51 -1.40
C PHE A 54 18.00 -1.88 -2.08
N GLU A 55 18.70 -2.88 -1.55
CA GLU A 55 18.65 -4.22 -2.09
C GLU A 55 17.27 -4.88 -1.90
N LEU A 56 16.60 -4.64 -0.76
CA LEU A 56 15.23 -5.09 -0.49
C LEU A 56 14.22 -4.37 -1.40
N GLU A 57 14.32 -3.05 -1.51
CA GLU A 57 13.45 -2.24 -2.37
C GLU A 57 13.57 -2.64 -3.84
N ARG A 58 14.79 -2.81 -4.34
CA ARG A 58 15.05 -3.26 -5.73
C ARG A 58 14.38 -4.61 -6.01
N ARG A 59 14.51 -5.59 -5.10
CA ARG A 59 13.85 -6.90 -5.24
C ARG A 59 12.33 -6.75 -5.21
N GLY A 60 11.83 -5.98 -4.26
CA GLY A 60 10.41 -5.68 -4.11
C GLY A 60 9.81 -5.03 -5.36
N MET A 61 10.49 -4.06 -5.95
CA MET A 61 10.05 -3.39 -7.18
C MET A 61 10.00 -4.35 -8.38
N ILE A 62 10.98 -5.24 -8.52
CA ILE A 62 10.98 -6.27 -9.57
C ILE A 62 9.78 -7.22 -9.41
N LEU A 63 9.54 -7.68 -8.18
CA LEU A 63 8.40 -8.56 -7.87
C LEU A 63 7.06 -7.87 -8.06
N ALA A 64 6.91 -6.62 -7.59
CA ALA A 64 5.70 -5.85 -7.78
C ALA A 64 5.46 -5.60 -9.27
N GLY A 65 6.49 -5.24 -10.04
CA GLY A 65 6.40 -4.96 -11.46
C GLY A 65 6.00 -6.16 -12.34
N SER A 66 6.15 -7.39 -11.85
CA SER A 66 5.75 -8.61 -12.57
C SER A 66 4.30 -9.06 -12.29
N THR A 67 3.59 -8.38 -11.39
CA THR A 67 2.20 -8.71 -11.02
C THR A 67 1.19 -8.35 -12.10
N MET A 68 0.00 -8.98 -12.05
CA MET A 68 -1.12 -8.57 -12.90
C MET A 68 -1.60 -7.17 -12.51
N ASP A 69 -1.60 -6.86 -11.22
CA ASP A 69 -1.96 -5.55 -10.69
C ASP A 69 -1.05 -4.42 -11.19
N ALA A 70 0.26 -4.65 -11.33
CA ALA A 70 1.16 -3.65 -11.91
C ALA A 70 0.81 -3.36 -13.37
N ARG A 71 0.54 -4.40 -14.17
CA ARG A 71 0.08 -4.23 -15.56
C ARG A 71 -1.23 -3.46 -15.62
N GLU A 72 -2.21 -3.86 -14.82
CA GLU A 72 -3.52 -3.20 -14.75
C GLU A 72 -3.39 -1.74 -14.30
N GLY A 73 -2.56 -1.45 -13.30
CA GLY A 73 -2.31 -0.08 -12.85
C GLY A 73 -1.73 0.80 -13.97
N ILE A 74 -0.77 0.29 -14.73
CA ILE A 74 -0.19 0.99 -15.89
C ILE A 74 -1.25 1.18 -16.98
N THR A 75 -1.99 0.13 -17.34
CA THR A 75 -3.04 0.20 -18.37
C THR A 75 -4.14 1.18 -17.98
N ALA A 76 -4.68 1.08 -16.77
CA ALA A 76 -5.72 1.96 -16.26
C ALA A 76 -5.28 3.43 -16.22
N PHE A 77 -4.02 3.68 -15.85
CA PHE A 77 -3.42 5.02 -15.89
C PHE A 77 -3.39 5.59 -17.31
N LEU A 78 -2.89 4.81 -18.29
CA LEU A 78 -2.84 5.22 -19.69
C LEU A 78 -4.24 5.45 -20.29
N GLU A 79 -5.20 4.63 -19.90
CA GLU A 79 -6.61 4.70 -20.32
C GLU A 79 -7.44 5.73 -19.53
N LYS A 80 -6.86 6.38 -18.51
CA LYS A 80 -7.52 7.36 -17.63
C LYS A 80 -8.79 6.83 -16.95
N ARG A 81 -8.78 5.55 -16.56
CA ARG A 81 -9.87 4.90 -15.80
C ARG A 81 -9.37 4.47 -14.42
N ARG A 82 -10.30 4.06 -13.56
CA ARG A 82 -9.92 3.41 -12.29
C ARG A 82 -9.35 2.02 -12.58
N SER A 83 -8.29 1.67 -11.85
CA SER A 83 -7.70 0.34 -11.84
C SER A 83 -8.63 -0.65 -11.14
N ASN A 84 -8.61 -1.91 -11.59
CA ASN A 84 -9.30 -3.02 -10.95
C ASN A 84 -8.28 -4.05 -10.44
N PHE A 85 -7.74 -3.81 -9.25
CA PHE A 85 -6.75 -4.69 -8.65
C PHE A 85 -7.39 -5.99 -8.10
N ILE A 86 -6.63 -7.08 -8.19
CA ILE A 86 -7.04 -8.42 -7.79
C ILE A 86 -6.06 -9.08 -6.80
N GLY A 87 -5.02 -8.35 -6.37
CA GLY A 87 -4.09 -8.78 -5.34
C GLY A 87 -3.02 -9.78 -5.81
N ARG A 88 -2.68 -9.80 -7.11
CA ARG A 88 -1.67 -10.71 -7.69
C ARG A 88 -1.05 -10.17 -8.98
#